data_AF-A0A352Q867-F1
#
_entry.id   AF-A0A352Q867-F1
#
_cell.length_a   1.000
_cell.length_b   1.000
_cell.length_c   1.000
_cell.angle_alpha   90.00
_cell.angle_beta   90.00
_cell.angle_gamma   90.00
#
_symmetry.space_group_name_H-M   'P 1'
#
loop_
_entity.id
_entity.type
_entity.pdbx_description
1 polymer ?
#
loop_
_entity_poly.entity_id
_entity_poly.type
_entity_poly.pdbx_seq_one_letter_code
_entity_poly.pdbx_strand_id
1 'polypeptide(L)'
;MTGNNSLCKDKIRDLGRVLVLYGGQSGEREVSLKGGKAVLETLLGLGVAASGLDARTHWVQQVADTQPDRVFILWHGAGGEDVALPPS
;
A
#
# COMPACT_ATOMS: atom_id res chain seq x y z
N MET A 1 30.61 16.51 -11.28
CA MET A 1 30.07 15.47 -10.38
C MET A 1 28.68 15.09 -10.89
N THR A 2 28.58 14.17 -11.84
CA THR A 2 27.29 13.80 -12.47
C THR A 2 26.98 12.36 -12.07
N GLY A 3 26.52 12.17 -10.83
CA GLY A 3 26.18 10.85 -10.30
C GLY A 3 24.79 10.39 -10.75
N ASN A 4 24.74 9.35 -11.56
CA ASN A 4 23.76 8.24 -11.54
C ASN A 4 22.26 8.54 -11.32
N ASN A 5 21.67 9.50 -12.03
CA ASN A 5 20.22 9.70 -11.97
C ASN A 5 19.41 8.58 -12.69
N SER A 6 20.04 7.75 -13.53
CA SER A 6 19.36 6.64 -14.24
C SER A 6 19.19 5.40 -13.34
N LEU A 7 20.25 4.96 -12.66
CA LEU A 7 20.21 3.78 -11.78
C LEU A 7 19.16 3.87 -10.66
N CYS A 8 18.90 5.08 -10.15
CA CYS A 8 17.84 5.28 -9.16
C CYS A 8 16.44 5.09 -9.78
N LYS A 9 16.22 5.62 -10.99
CA LYS A 9 14.94 5.48 -11.71
C LYS A 9 14.67 4.06 -12.15
N ASP A 10 15.68 3.31 -12.56
CA ASP A 10 15.53 1.90 -12.93
C ASP A 10 15.12 1.06 -11.71
N LYS A 11 15.74 1.29 -10.54
CA LYS A 11 15.32 0.65 -9.29
C LYS A 11 13.89 1.01 -8.86
N ILE A 12 13.45 2.24 -9.11
CA ILE A 12 12.07 2.68 -8.84
C ILE A 12 11.08 1.93 -9.75
N ARG A 13 11.45 1.68 -11.02
CA ARG A 13 10.63 0.92 -11.96
C ARG A 13 10.51 -0.55 -11.58
N ASP A 14 11.57 -1.16 -11.06
CA ASP A 14 11.59 -2.55 -10.60
C ASP A 14 10.61 -2.84 -9.45
N LEU A 15 10.19 -1.79 -8.71
CA LEU A 15 9.16 -1.91 -7.68
C LEU A 15 7.79 -2.26 -8.26
N GLY A 16 7.54 -1.99 -9.55
CA GLY A 16 6.26 -2.23 -10.20
C GLY A 16 5.13 -1.38 -9.64
N ARG A 17 3.89 -1.85 -9.81
CA ARG A 17 2.67 -1.24 -9.26
C ARG A 17 2.52 -1.62 -7.81
N VAL A 18 2.63 -0.62 -6.93
CA VAL A 18 2.50 -0.77 -5.48
C VAL A 18 1.10 -0.30 -5.06
N LEU A 19 0.37 -1.16 -4.34
CA LEU A 19 -0.87 -0.78 -3.68
C LEU A 19 -0.63 -0.56 -2.18
N VAL A 20 -0.94 0.63 -1.67
CA VAL A 20 -0.88 0.95 -0.24
C VAL A 20 -2.26 0.69 0.36
N LEU A 21 -2.35 -0.33 1.21
CA LEU A 21 -3.57 -0.72 1.91
C LEU A 21 -3.58 -0.10 3.31
N TYR A 22 -4.59 0.72 3.60
CA TYR A 22 -4.71 1.46 4.86
C TYR A 22 -6.17 1.62 5.28
N GLY A 23 -6.45 2.29 6.40
CA GLY A 23 -7.79 2.50 6.93
C GLY A 23 -8.33 1.27 7.67
N GLY A 24 -9.42 0.69 7.18
CA GLY A 24 -10.10 -0.43 7.85
C GLY A 24 -11.27 -0.02 8.75
N GLN A 25 -11.79 -0.98 9.52
CA GLN A 25 -12.93 -0.80 10.43
C GLN A 25 -12.54 -0.67 11.92
N SER A 26 -11.23 -0.70 12.23
CA SER A 26 -10.70 -0.56 13.59
C SER A 26 -10.97 0.83 14.19
N GLY A 27 -10.98 0.93 15.52
CA GLY A 27 -10.94 2.21 16.25
C GLY A 27 -9.69 3.05 15.96
N GLU A 28 -8.65 2.45 15.38
CA GLU A 28 -7.40 3.12 14.95
C GLU A 28 -7.44 3.58 13.49
N ARG A 29 -8.60 3.54 12.84
CA ARG A 29 -8.80 3.89 11.43
C ARG A 29 -8.20 5.24 11.05
N GLU A 30 -8.39 6.28 11.87
CA GLU A 30 -7.89 7.63 11.55
C GLU A 30 -6.36 7.69 11.49
N VAL A 31 -5.70 6.93 12.38
CA VAL A 31 -4.23 6.79 12.41
C VAL A 31 -3.77 6.07 11.15
N SER A 32 -4.42 4.97 10.78
CA SER A 32 -4.10 4.23 9.55
C SER A 32 -4.34 5.05 8.29
N LEU A 33 -5.42 5.83 8.21
CA LEU A 33 -5.68 6.75 7.09
C LEU A 33 -4.58 7.81 6.94
N LYS A 34 -4.14 8.41 8.06
CA LYS A 34 -3.10 9.43 8.04
C LYS A 34 -1.75 8.83 7.61
N GLY A 35 -1.36 7.70 8.19
CA GLY A 35 -0.13 7.00 7.83
C GLY A 35 -0.13 6.50 6.39
N GLY A 36 -1.24 5.89 5.96
CA GLY A 36 -1.46 5.40 4.60
C GLY A 36 -1.30 6.48 3.53
N LYS A 37 -1.94 7.64 3.75
CA LYS A 37 -1.80 8.79 2.84
C LYS A 37 -0.37 9.30 2.79
N ALA A 38 0.30 9.47 3.93
CA ALA A 38 1.69 9.94 3.97
C ALA A 38 2.65 9.00 3.22
N VAL A 39 2.47 7.69 3.36
CA VAL A 39 3.26 6.69 2.62
C VAL A 39 2.95 6.76 1.12
N LEU A 40 1.68 6.83 0.74
CA LEU A 40 1.28 6.95 -0.67
C LEU A 40 1.88 8.20 -1.32
N GLU A 41 1.78 9.36 -0.66
CA GLU A 41 2.35 10.62 -1.15
C GLU A 41 3.88 10.53 -1.30
N THR A 42 4.55 9.86 -0.37
CA THR A 42 6.00 9.64 -0.45
C THR A 42 6.37 8.76 -1.64
N LEU A 43 5.66 7.64 -1.85
CA LEU A 43 5.92 6.73 -2.98
C LEU A 43 5.70 7.44 -4.32
N LEU A 44 4.62 8.21 -4.44
CA LEU A 44 4.34 9.02 -5.62
C LEU A 44 5.42 10.10 -5.84
N GLY A 45 5.86 10.77 -4.78
CA GLY A 45 6.94 11.76 -4.83
C GLY A 45 8.30 11.18 -5.25
N LEU A 46 8.53 9.89 -4.98
CA LEU A 46 9.71 9.15 -5.45
C LEU A 46 9.57 8.64 -6.90
N GLY A 47 8.39 8.78 -7.52
CA GLY A 47 8.11 8.31 -8.87
C GLY A 47 7.73 6.83 -8.96
N VAL A 48 7.38 6.20 -7.83
CA VAL A 48 6.85 4.83 -7.82
C VAL A 48 5.43 4.84 -8.39
N ALA A 49 5.09 3.83 -9.19
CA ALA A 49 3.72 3.61 -9.64
C ALA A 49 2.86 3.11 -8.47
N ALA A 50 2.35 4.03 -7.65
CA ALA A 50 1.61 3.70 -6.43
C ALA A 50 0.13 4.09 -6.49
N SER A 51 -0.72 3.34 -5.79
CA SER A 51 -2.14 3.64 -5.58
C SER A 51 -2.55 3.30 -4.14
N GLY A 52 -3.62 3.92 -3.63
CA GLY A 52 -4.09 3.70 -2.26
C GLY A 52 -5.45 3.00 -2.23
N LEU A 53 -5.63 2.09 -1.26
CA LEU A 53 -6.90 1.41 -1.00
C LEU A 53 -7.25 1.47 0.49
N ASP A 54 -8.44 1.97 0.79
CA ASP A 54 -9.02 1.96 2.13
C ASP A 54 -9.69 0.60 2.39
N ALA A 55 -9.10 -0.20 3.27
CA ALA A 55 -9.40 -1.61 3.55
C ALA A 55 -10.73 -1.82 4.30
N ARG A 56 -11.82 -1.23 3.82
CA ARG A 56 -13.18 -1.43 4.35
C ARG A 56 -13.71 -2.80 3.91
N THR A 57 -15.01 -2.92 3.66
CA THR A 57 -15.59 -4.18 3.15
C THR A 57 -15.09 -4.50 1.74
N HIS A 58 -14.94 -5.79 1.43
CA HIS A 58 -14.52 -6.32 0.12
C HIS A 58 -13.12 -5.89 -0.37
N TRP A 59 -12.24 -5.45 0.53
CA TRP A 59 -10.90 -5.00 0.15
C TRP A 59 -10.08 -6.10 -0.56
N VAL A 60 -10.25 -7.38 -0.18
CA VAL A 60 -9.56 -8.51 -0.84
C VAL A 60 -9.91 -8.58 -2.32
N GLN A 61 -11.18 -8.44 -2.67
CA GLN A 61 -11.64 -8.44 -4.06
C GLN A 61 -11.11 -7.21 -4.80
N GLN A 62 -11.12 -6.04 -4.16
CA GLN A 62 -10.58 -4.82 -4.75
C GLN A 62 -9.07 -4.91 -5.01
N VAL A 63 -8.31 -5.55 -4.12
CA VAL A 63 -6.88 -5.86 -4.35
C VAL A 63 -6.74 -6.79 -5.56
N ALA A 64 -7.54 -7.85 -5.62
CA ALA A 64 -7.52 -8.81 -6.72
C ALA A 64 -7.82 -8.14 -8.07
N ASP A 65 -8.80 -7.25 -8.12
CA ASP A 65 -9.18 -6.51 -9.33
C ASP A 65 -8.09 -5.52 -9.77
N THR A 66 -7.39 -4.90 -8.81
CA THR A 66 -6.31 -3.95 -9.07
C THR A 66 -5.04 -4.64 -9.60
N GLN A 67 -4.87 -5.92 -9.28
CA GLN A 67 -3.72 -6.76 -9.65
C GLN A 67 -2.37 -6.05 -9.42
N PRO A 68 -2.09 -5.54 -8.22
CA PRO A 68 -0.81 -4.89 -7.96
C PRO A 68 0.33 -5.90 -7.98
N ASP A 69 1.54 -5.45 -8.32
CA ASP A 69 2.73 -6.29 -8.24
C ASP A 69 3.13 -6.51 -6.77
N ARG A 70 2.83 -5.53 -5.91
CA ARG A 70 3.11 -5.56 -4.45
C ARG A 70 2.07 -4.80 -3.65
N VAL A 71 1.80 -5.25 -2.42
CA VAL A 71 0.92 -4.56 -1.47
C VAL A 71 1.71 -4.13 -0.24
N PHE A 72 1.59 -2.87 0.15
CA PHE A 72 2.13 -2.32 1.39
C PHE A 72 0.99 -2.13 2.39
N ILE A 73 1.03 -2.85 3.52
CA ILE A 73 -0.08 -2.90 4.49
C ILE A 73 0.27 -2.04 5.71
N LEU A 74 -0.60 -1.09 6.06
CA LEU A 74 -0.48 -0.22 7.23
C LEU A 74 -1.68 -0.44 8.18
N TRP A 75 -1.62 -1.51 8.96
CA TRP A 75 -2.60 -1.76 10.02
C TRP A 75 -2.03 -1.35 11.38
N HIS A 76 -2.80 -0.54 12.10
CA HIS A 76 -2.60 -0.29 13.52
C HIS A 76 -3.82 -0.88 14.24
N GLY A 77 -3.57 -1.87 15.09
CA GLY A 77 -4.57 -2.57 15.90
C GLY A 77 -4.61 -4.09 15.72
N ALA A 78 -4.90 -4.78 16.84
CA ALA A 78 -5.05 -6.23 16.91
C ALA A 78 -6.11 -6.69 15.88
N GLY A 79 -5.67 -7.45 14.89
CA GLY A 79 -6.43 -7.78 13.68
C GLY A 79 -5.51 -7.95 12.46
N GLY A 80 -4.26 -7.48 12.54
CA GLY A 80 -3.24 -7.77 11.55
C GLY A 80 -2.52 -9.11 11.69
N GLU A 81 -2.64 -9.75 12.85
CA GLU A 81 -2.08 -11.09 13.13
C GLU A 81 -3.15 -12.20 13.09
N ASP A 82 -4.44 -11.86 12.96
CA ASP A 82 -5.53 -12.82 12.84
C ASP A 82 -5.91 -12.96 11.36
N VAL A 83 -5.20 -13.86 10.69
CA VAL A 83 -5.58 -14.31 9.35
C VAL A 83 -6.85 -15.15 9.50
N ALA A 84 -8.00 -14.51 9.57
CA ALA A 84 -9.27 -15.17 9.34
C ALA A 84 -9.34 -15.54 7.84
N LEU A 85 -8.91 -16.76 7.51
CA LEU A 85 -9.11 -17.35 6.20
C LEU A 85 -10.60 -17.24 5.81
N PRO A 86 -10.95 -16.74 4.62
CA PRO A 86 -12.33 -16.83 4.16
C PRO A 86 -12.72 -18.31 4.06
N PRO A 87 -13.92 -18.72 4.51
CA PRO A 87 -14.35 -20.10 4.35
C PRO A 87 -14.46 -20.43 2.86
N SER A 88 -13.89 -21.58 2.51
CA SER A 88 -13.95 -22.24 1.19
C SER A 88 -15.37 -22.55 0.75
#